data_AF-A0A515HJY9-F1
#
_entry.id   AF-A0A515HJY9-F1
#
_cell.length_a   1.000
_cell.length_b   1.000
_cell.length_c   1.000
_cell.angle_alpha   90.00
_cell.angle_beta   90.00
_cell.angle_gamma   90.00
#
_symmetry.space_group_name_H-M   'P 1'
#
loop_
_entity.id
_entity.type
_entity.pdbx_description
1 polymer ?
#
loop_
_entity_poly.entity_id
_entity_poly.type
_entity_poly.pdbx_seq_one_letter_code
_entity_poly.pdbx_strand_id
1 'polypeptide(L)'
;MARYGQAFKNKVVAKLLPPNTASIEEVSREVGVSVDTLERWRAQALTTPARERAWSAAARFDAVLTTAPMDEATRSAWCREHGVYPQELAAWRASATQALAEPEEQRASPKETASDRRRIKELERELRRKDKALAETAALLVLSKKLEAIFHKGEDE
;
A
#
# COMPACT_ATOMS: atom_id res chain seq x y z
N MET A 1 11.57 -3.49 29.99
CA MET A 1 10.91 -2.36 29.31
C MET A 1 9.64 -2.87 28.65
N ALA A 2 8.50 -2.23 28.87
CA ALA A 2 7.26 -2.58 28.17
C ALA A 2 7.47 -2.41 26.66
N ARG A 3 7.22 -3.47 25.89
CA ARG A 3 7.29 -3.43 24.43
C ARG A 3 5.95 -2.95 23.89
N TYR A 4 5.86 -1.67 23.58
CA TYR A 4 4.68 -1.11 22.91
C TYR A 4 4.78 -1.36 21.40
N GLY A 5 3.68 -1.78 20.78
CA GLY A 5 3.61 -1.94 19.32
C GLY A 5 3.74 -0.60 18.59
N GLN A 6 4.36 -0.59 17.42
CA GLN A 6 4.62 0.64 16.66
C GLN A 6 3.33 1.40 16.29
N ALA A 7 2.25 0.67 15.93
CA ALA A 7 0.96 1.27 15.61
C ALA A 7 0.34 2.01 16.80
N PHE A 8 0.47 1.44 18.01
CA PHE A 8 0.00 2.06 19.24
C PHE A 8 0.80 3.31 19.58
N LYS A 9 2.14 3.23 19.53
CA LYS A 9 3.02 4.38 19.73
C LYS A 9 2.69 5.53 18.79
N ASN A 10 2.45 5.25 17.50
CA ASN A 10 2.10 6.26 16.51
C ASN A 10 0.76 6.95 16.83
N LYS A 11 -0.27 6.18 17.24
CA LYS A 11 -1.59 6.72 17.61
C LYS A 11 -1.51 7.66 18.82
N VAL A 12 -0.72 7.28 19.84
CA VAL A 12 -0.54 8.07 21.07
C VAL A 12 0.24 9.35 20.77
N VAL A 13 1.33 9.25 20.01
CA VAL A 13 2.14 10.40 19.60
C VAL A 13 1.34 11.38 18.73
N ALA A 14 0.45 10.89 17.87
CA ALA A 14 -0.41 11.75 17.05
C ALA A 14 -1.38 12.64 17.86
N LYS A 15 -1.69 12.29 19.10
CA LYS A 15 -2.47 13.14 20.02
C LYS A 15 -1.65 14.24 20.69
N LEU A 16 -0.33 14.10 20.72
CA LEU A 16 0.63 15.01 21.36
C LEU A 16 1.31 15.97 20.35
N LEU A 17 0.93 15.89 19.07
CA LEU A 17 1.49 16.66 17.97
C LEU A 17 0.36 17.44 17.25
N PRO A 18 0.64 18.64 16.70
CA PRO A 18 -0.34 19.45 15.98
C PRO A 18 -1.14 18.63 14.94
N PRO A 19 -2.45 18.83 14.76
CA PRO A 19 -3.32 19.87 15.33
C PRO A 19 -3.87 19.51 16.71
N ASN A 20 -3.65 18.28 17.19
CA ASN A 20 -4.09 17.83 18.51
C ASN A 20 -3.02 18.21 19.53
N THR A 21 -3.30 19.21 20.36
CA THR A 21 -2.36 19.71 21.38
C THR A 21 -2.78 19.24 22.77
N ALA A 22 -3.08 17.93 22.92
CA ALA A 22 -3.48 17.38 24.21
C ALA A 22 -2.32 17.44 25.22
N SER A 23 -2.64 17.65 26.50
CA SER A 23 -1.61 17.65 27.55
C SER A 23 -1.05 16.24 27.75
N ILE A 24 0.23 16.16 28.12
CA ILE A 24 0.91 14.87 28.32
C ILE A 24 0.28 14.14 29.51
N GLU A 25 -0.20 14.89 30.50
CA GLU A 25 -0.86 14.42 31.71
C GLU A 25 -2.23 13.80 31.43
N GLU A 26 -2.99 14.34 30.47
CA GLU A 26 -4.26 13.74 30.02
C GLU A 26 -4.02 12.45 29.27
N VAL A 27 -3.07 12.44 28.32
CA VAL A 27 -2.74 11.24 27.53
C VAL A 27 -2.15 10.15 28.42
N SER A 28 -1.37 10.53 29.45
CA SER A 28 -0.85 9.59 30.44
C SER A 28 -1.99 8.90 31.22
N ARG A 29 -2.98 9.67 31.68
CA ARG A 29 -4.17 9.15 32.37
C ARG A 29 -5.04 8.28 31.48
N GLU A 30 -5.20 8.64 30.20
CA GLU A 30 -6.02 7.90 29.25
C GLU A 30 -5.39 6.55 28.85
N VAL A 31 -4.08 6.55 28.59
CA VAL A 31 -3.38 5.43 27.95
C VAL A 31 -2.62 4.56 28.97
N GLY A 32 -2.44 5.06 30.20
CA GLY A 32 -1.69 4.37 31.25
C GLY A 32 -0.17 4.32 31.01
N VAL A 33 0.34 5.19 30.15
CA VAL A 33 1.78 5.31 29.86
C VAL A 33 2.37 6.45 30.68
N SER A 34 3.52 6.23 31.32
CA SER A 34 4.21 7.24 32.12
C SER A 34 4.53 8.51 31.30
N VAL A 35 4.41 9.68 31.93
CA VAL A 35 4.74 11.00 31.36
C VAL A 35 6.12 11.00 30.69
N ASP A 36 7.16 10.53 31.37
CA ASP A 36 8.54 10.47 30.86
C ASP A 36 8.66 9.67 29.54
N THR A 37 7.86 8.61 29.39
CA THR A 37 7.86 7.80 28.16
C THR A 37 7.17 8.55 27.02
N LEU A 38 6.09 9.26 27.31
CA LEU A 38 5.38 10.10 26.35
C LEU A 38 6.22 11.30 25.91
N GLU A 39 6.94 11.94 26.82
CA GLU A 39 7.89 13.02 26.52
C GLU A 39 8.99 12.54 25.58
N ARG A 40 9.61 11.39 25.86
CA ARG A 40 10.63 10.79 24.98
C ARG A 40 10.07 10.49 23.59
N TRP A 41 8.84 9.97 23.50
CA TRP A 41 8.20 9.68 22.21
C TRP A 41 7.86 10.94 21.44
N ARG A 42 7.37 11.99 22.11
CA ARG A 42 7.09 13.30 21.52
C ARG A 42 8.37 13.95 21.00
N ALA A 43 9.43 13.98 21.80
CA ALA A 43 10.73 14.50 21.40
C ALA A 43 11.28 13.74 20.18
N GLN A 44 11.25 12.40 20.19
CA GLN A 44 11.69 11.58 19.07
C GLN A 44 10.89 11.84 17.78
N ALA A 45 9.57 12.07 17.91
CA ALA A 45 8.71 12.37 16.79
C ALA A 45 8.93 13.78 16.22
N LEU A 46 9.29 14.75 17.06
CA LEU A 46 9.68 16.10 16.63
C LEU A 46 11.05 16.14 15.95
N THR A 47 11.98 15.28 16.37
CA THR A 47 13.33 15.17 15.76
C THR A 47 13.35 14.34 14.49
N THR A 48 12.32 13.53 14.25
CA THR A 48 12.19 12.81 12.99
C THR A 48 11.72 13.83 11.95
N PRO A 49 12.50 14.13 10.88
CA PRO A 49 12.03 15.01 9.82
C PRO A 49 10.69 14.45 9.37
N ALA A 50 9.63 15.26 9.47
CA ALA A 50 8.24 14.85 9.39
C ALA A 50 8.09 13.75 8.36
N ARG A 51 8.15 12.49 8.83
CA ARG A 51 8.04 11.34 7.96
C ARG A 51 6.58 11.36 7.61
N GLU A 52 6.31 11.96 6.45
CA GLU A 52 5.03 12.12 5.77
C GLU A 52 3.89 11.97 6.77
N ARG A 53 3.39 13.11 7.30
CA ARG A 53 2.09 13.17 7.94
C ARG A 53 1.18 12.23 7.16
N ALA A 54 0.89 11.05 7.70
CA ALA A 54 0.36 9.98 6.85
C ALA A 54 -1.03 10.42 6.44
N TRP A 55 -1.14 10.97 5.22
CA TRP A 55 -2.36 11.54 4.72
C TRP A 55 -3.36 10.39 4.58
N SER A 56 -4.35 10.36 5.47
CA SER A 56 -5.46 9.42 5.37
C SER A 56 -6.26 9.71 4.09
N ALA A 57 -6.97 8.72 3.56
CA ALA A 57 -7.79 8.93 2.36
C ALA A 57 -8.78 10.10 2.53
N ALA A 58 -9.41 10.20 3.71
CA ALA A 58 -10.30 11.32 4.06
C ALA A 58 -9.56 12.66 4.05
N ALA A 59 -8.37 12.74 4.69
CA ALA A 59 -7.60 13.98 4.72
C ALA A 59 -7.13 14.43 3.33
N ARG A 60 -6.76 13.49 2.44
CA ARG A 60 -6.43 13.80 1.04
C ARG A 60 -7.63 14.36 0.30
N PHE A 61 -8.80 13.76 0.50
CA PHE A 61 -10.04 14.20 -0.13
C PHE A 61 -10.45 15.60 0.36
N ASP A 62 -10.40 15.85 1.66
CA ASP A 62 -10.68 17.16 2.26
C ASP A 62 -9.70 18.23 1.75
N ALA A 63 -8.42 17.89 1.59
CA ALA A 63 -7.42 18.78 0.99
C ALA A 63 -7.77 19.14 -0.47
N VAL A 64 -8.18 18.15 -1.27
CA VAL A 64 -8.61 18.38 -2.67
C VAL A 64 -9.86 19.27 -2.72
N LEU A 65 -10.82 19.06 -1.82
CA LEU A 65 -12.02 19.90 -1.73
C LEU A 65 -11.69 21.34 -1.30
N THR A 66 -10.86 21.49 -0.26
CA THR A 66 -10.48 22.79 0.32
C THR A 66 -9.70 23.64 -0.69
N THR A 67 -8.83 23.02 -1.48
CA THR A 67 -8.02 23.72 -2.49
C THR A 67 -8.69 23.86 -3.86
N ALA A 68 -9.88 23.27 -4.06
CA ALA A 68 -10.61 23.34 -5.32
C ALA A 68 -10.98 24.78 -5.78
N PRO A 69 -11.41 25.71 -4.89
CA PRO A 69 -11.75 27.07 -5.28
C PRO A 69 -10.54 28.03 -5.27
N MET A 70 -9.36 27.57 -4.83
CA MET A 70 -8.17 28.41 -4.70
C MET A 70 -7.50 28.66 -6.06
N ASP A 71 -6.93 29.85 -6.23
CA ASP A 71 -6.02 30.13 -7.32
C ASP A 71 -4.64 29.46 -7.10
N GLU A 72 -3.78 29.49 -8.13
CA GLU A 72 -2.50 28.78 -8.09
C GLU A 72 -1.56 29.29 -6.99
N ALA A 73 -1.57 30.60 -6.73
CA ALA A 73 -0.74 31.23 -5.71
C ALA A 73 -1.20 30.83 -4.30
N THR A 74 -2.50 30.88 -4.03
CA THR A 74 -3.09 30.51 -2.73
C THR A 74 -2.93 29.01 -2.48
N ARG A 75 -3.16 28.17 -3.50
CA ARG A 75 -2.93 26.73 -3.41
C ARG A 75 -1.46 26.40 -3.11
N SER A 76 -0.52 27.08 -3.74
CA SER A 76 0.92 26.90 -3.47
C SER A 76 1.33 27.37 -2.07
N ALA A 77 0.69 28.40 -1.52
CA ALA A 77 0.88 28.81 -0.13
C ALA A 77 0.33 27.76 0.85
N TRP A 78 -0.91 27.29 0.60
CA TRP A 78 -1.56 26.25 1.39
C TRP A 78 -0.76 24.95 1.43
N CYS A 79 -0.24 24.51 0.28
CA CYS A 79 0.66 23.37 0.12
C CYS A 79 1.89 23.45 1.04
N ARG A 80 2.54 24.61 1.09
CA ARG A 80 3.73 24.83 1.94
C ARG A 80 3.39 24.78 3.44
N GLU A 81 2.24 25.33 3.81
CA GLU A 81 1.76 25.32 5.20
C GLU A 81 1.39 23.90 5.66
N HIS A 82 0.78 23.11 4.78
CA HIS A 82 0.26 21.78 5.10
C HIS A 82 1.24 20.63 4.81
N GLY A 83 2.42 20.94 4.24
CA GLY A 83 3.44 19.95 3.92
C GLY A 83 3.02 18.99 2.79
N VAL A 84 2.37 19.52 1.76
CA VAL A 84 1.93 18.79 0.56
C VAL A 84 2.52 19.48 -0.67
N TYR A 85 2.99 18.72 -1.65
CA TYR A 85 3.41 19.29 -2.92
C TYR A 85 2.21 19.53 -3.85
N PRO A 86 2.17 20.63 -4.63
CA PRO A 86 1.10 20.88 -5.60
C PRO A 86 0.84 19.70 -6.55
N GLN A 87 1.89 18.97 -6.92
CA GLN A 87 1.82 17.77 -7.76
C GLN A 87 1.08 16.62 -7.08
N GLU A 88 1.23 16.44 -5.76
CA GLU A 88 0.51 15.41 -5.00
C GLU A 88 -0.98 15.73 -4.92
N LEU A 89 -1.32 17.01 -4.71
CA LEU A 89 -2.68 17.50 -4.71
C LEU A 89 -3.37 17.30 -6.07
N ALA A 90 -2.65 17.58 -7.15
CA ALA A 90 -3.10 17.30 -8.52
C ALA A 90 -3.31 15.79 -8.75
N ALA A 91 -2.38 14.95 -8.28
CA ALA A 91 -2.50 13.50 -8.38
C ALA A 91 -3.72 12.96 -7.62
N TRP A 92 -3.97 13.43 -6.39
CA TRP A 92 -5.14 13.02 -5.61
C TRP A 92 -6.45 13.44 -6.27
N ARG A 93 -6.50 14.64 -6.85
CA ARG A 93 -7.66 15.09 -7.63
C ARG A 93 -7.88 14.19 -8.85
N ALA A 94 -6.84 13.87 -9.59
CA ALA A 94 -6.94 13.00 -10.76
C ALA A 94 -7.42 11.59 -10.39
N SER A 95 -6.87 11.00 -9.33
CA SER A 95 -7.31 9.69 -8.83
C SER A 95 -8.77 9.71 -8.36
N ALA A 96 -9.22 10.78 -7.69
CA ALA A 96 -10.61 10.94 -7.28
C ALA A 96 -11.55 11.05 -8.48
N THR A 97 -11.20 11.84 -9.49
CA THR A 97 -11.96 11.95 -10.73
C THR A 97 -12.03 10.61 -11.46
N GLN A 98 -10.91 9.89 -11.58
CA GLN A 98 -10.87 8.59 -12.24
C GLN A 98 -11.74 7.56 -11.51
N ALA A 99 -11.71 7.53 -10.18
CA ALA A 99 -12.53 6.61 -9.38
C ALA A 99 -14.04 6.88 -9.51
N LEU A 100 -14.42 8.13 -9.74
CA LEU A 100 -15.81 8.55 -9.95
C LEU A 100 -16.27 8.48 -11.40
N ALA A 101 -15.35 8.38 -12.35
CA ALA A 101 -15.66 8.29 -13.77
C ALA A 101 -16.51 7.05 -14.08
N GLU A 102 -17.50 7.20 -14.94
CA GLU A 102 -18.34 6.07 -15.33
C GLU A 102 -17.53 5.04 -16.13
N PRO A 103 -17.95 3.75 -16.18
CA PRO A 103 -17.24 2.73 -16.95
C PRO A 103 -17.07 3.10 -18.43
N GLU A 104 -17.93 3.95 -18.98
CA GLU A 104 -17.80 4.46 -20.37
C GLU A 104 -16.69 5.50 -20.51
N GLU A 105 -16.47 6.32 -19.48
CA GLU A 105 -15.40 7.33 -19.40
C GLU A 105 -14.04 6.73 -19.02
N GLN A 106 -14.03 5.59 -18.31
CA GLN A 106 -12.83 4.82 -17.96
C GLN A 106 -12.35 3.87 -19.06
N ARG A 107 -13.19 3.58 -20.06
CA ARG A 107 -12.84 2.61 -21.11
C ARG A 107 -11.66 3.12 -21.92
N ALA A 108 -10.53 2.41 -21.79
CA ALA A 108 -9.46 2.42 -22.78
C ALA A 108 -10.05 2.24 -24.18
N SER A 109 -9.41 2.85 -25.19
CA SER A 109 -9.91 2.81 -26.56
C SER A 109 -10.30 1.37 -26.95
N PRO A 110 -11.38 1.14 -27.73
CA PRO A 110 -11.74 -0.20 -28.20
C PRO A 110 -10.56 -0.99 -28.80
N LYS A 111 -9.57 -0.27 -29.35
CA LYS A 111 -8.31 -0.81 -29.88
C LYS A 111 -7.39 -1.38 -28.81
N GLU A 112 -7.25 -0.70 -27.67
CA GLU A 112 -6.43 -1.13 -26.52
C GLU A 112 -7.07 -2.35 -25.84
N THR A 113 -8.39 -2.32 -25.67
CA THR A 113 -9.14 -3.48 -25.16
C THR A 113 -8.98 -4.71 -26.08
N ALA A 114 -8.92 -4.51 -27.40
CA ALA A 114 -8.70 -5.58 -28.35
C ALA A 114 -7.26 -6.14 -28.32
N SER A 115 -6.24 -5.29 -28.14
CA SER A 115 -4.86 -5.75 -27.97
C SER A 115 -4.68 -6.54 -26.69
N ASP A 116 -5.27 -6.08 -25.59
CA ASP A 116 -5.17 -6.75 -24.29
C ASP A 116 -5.84 -8.13 -24.34
N ARG A 117 -7.02 -8.23 -24.96
CA ARG A 117 -7.70 -9.53 -25.18
C ARG A 117 -6.87 -10.48 -26.02
N ARG A 118 -6.16 -9.99 -27.04
CA ARG A 118 -5.25 -10.84 -27.85
C ARG A 118 -4.08 -11.32 -27.02
N ARG A 119 -3.47 -10.43 -26.22
CA ARG A 119 -2.34 -10.76 -25.36
C ARG A 119 -2.72 -11.78 -24.28
N ILE A 120 -3.88 -11.61 -23.64
CA ILE A 120 -4.42 -12.57 -22.66
C ILE A 120 -4.56 -13.95 -23.31
N LYS A 121 -5.19 -14.05 -24.49
CA LYS A 121 -5.36 -15.34 -25.19
C LYS A 121 -4.04 -15.99 -25.57
N GLU A 122 -3.03 -15.20 -25.94
CA GLU A 122 -1.70 -15.70 -26.27
C GLU A 122 -1.00 -16.25 -25.02
N LEU A 123 -1.02 -15.50 -23.92
CA LEU A 123 -0.46 -15.91 -22.64
C LEU A 123 -1.14 -17.17 -22.09
N GLU A 124 -2.47 -17.26 -22.18
CA GLU A 124 -3.22 -18.47 -21.79
C GLU A 124 -2.81 -19.70 -22.61
N ARG A 125 -2.54 -19.53 -23.92
CA ARG A 125 -2.10 -20.63 -24.78
C ARG A 125 -0.69 -21.08 -24.44
N GLU A 126 0.22 -20.14 -24.21
CA GLU A 126 1.58 -20.46 -23.76
C GLU A 126 1.58 -21.16 -22.41
N LEU A 127 0.77 -20.69 -21.47
CA LEU A 127 0.61 -21.30 -20.17
C LEU A 127 0.15 -22.76 -20.30
N ARG A 128 -0.92 -23.03 -21.06
CA ARG A 128 -1.40 -24.41 -21.30
C ARG A 128 -0.35 -25.32 -21.95
N ARG A 129 0.47 -24.79 -22.87
CA ARG A 129 1.55 -25.58 -23.49
C ARG A 129 2.64 -25.91 -22.49
N LYS A 130 3.04 -24.94 -21.66
CA LYS A 130 4.03 -25.12 -20.60
C LYS A 130 3.53 -26.11 -19.54
N ASP A 131 2.27 -25.99 -19.11
CA ASP A 131 1.66 -26.90 -18.15
C ASP A 131 1.57 -28.32 -18.70
N LYS A 132 1.25 -28.50 -20.00
CA LYS A 132 1.25 -29.81 -20.64
C LYS A 132 2.65 -30.43 -20.68
N ALA A 133 3.65 -29.66 -21.08
CA ALA A 133 5.04 -30.14 -21.10
C ALA A 133 5.52 -30.49 -19.67
N LEU A 134 5.14 -29.70 -18.68
CA LEU A 134 5.45 -29.95 -17.27
C LEU A 134 4.73 -31.22 -16.75
N ALA A 135 3.50 -31.47 -17.17
CA ALA A 135 2.78 -32.70 -16.84
C ALA A 135 3.42 -33.94 -17.49
N GLU A 136 3.88 -33.83 -18.74
CA GLU A 136 4.58 -34.90 -19.44
C GLU A 136 5.91 -35.25 -18.75
N THR A 137 6.72 -34.25 -18.35
CA THR A 137 7.96 -34.52 -17.61
C THR A 137 7.69 -35.12 -16.23
N ALA A 138 6.68 -34.64 -15.51
CA ALA A 138 6.25 -35.24 -14.25
C ALA A 138 5.82 -36.71 -14.43
N ALA A 139 5.09 -37.04 -15.50
CA ALA A 139 4.69 -38.41 -15.79
C ALA A 139 5.89 -39.32 -16.08
N LEU A 140 6.88 -38.83 -16.85
CA LEU A 140 8.12 -39.57 -17.12
C LEU A 140 8.93 -39.83 -15.85
N LEU A 141 9.05 -38.84 -14.95
CA LEU A 141 9.73 -38.99 -13.66
C LEU A 141 9.02 -40.00 -12.74
N VAL A 142 7.69 -40.01 -12.73
CA VAL A 142 6.92 -41.00 -11.98
C VAL A 142 7.13 -42.40 -12.56
N LEU A 143 7.17 -42.53 -13.88
CA LEU A 143 7.40 -43.81 -14.55
C LEU A 143 8.81 -44.35 -14.28
N SER A 144 9.85 -43.51 -14.38
CA SER A 144 11.24 -43.92 -14.10
C SER A 144 11.37 -44.42 -12.66
N LYS A 145 10.82 -43.69 -11.68
CA LYS A 145 10.83 -44.10 -10.27
C LYS A 145 10.09 -45.42 -10.04
N LYS A 146 8.98 -45.67 -10.75
CA LYS A 146 8.26 -46.94 -10.66
C LYS A 146 9.06 -48.09 -11.26
N LEU A 147 9.75 -47.89 -12.37
CA LEU A 147 10.62 -48.89 -12.98
C LEU A 147 11.79 -49.23 -12.05
N GLU A 148 12.50 -48.23 -11.53
CA GLU A 148 13.56 -48.43 -10.53
C GLU A 148 13.06 -49.26 -9.34
N ALA A 149 11.87 -48.96 -8.80
CA ALA A 149 11.30 -49.72 -7.69
C ALA A 149 10.93 -51.17 -8.02
N ILE A 150 10.69 -51.51 -9.29
CA ILE A 150 10.40 -52.87 -9.74
C ILE A 150 11.71 -53.63 -9.98
N PHE A 151 12.70 -53.00 -10.62
CA PHE A 151 13.94 -53.66 -11.07
C PHE A 151 15.07 -53.67 -10.03
N HIS A 152 15.15 -52.70 -9.11
CA HIS A 152 16.16 -52.68 -8.03
C HIS A 152 15.69 -53.33 -6.72
N LYS A 153 14.51 -53.95 -6.71
CA LYS A 153 14.01 -54.68 -5.53
C LYS A 153 14.67 -56.05 -5.30
N GLY A 154 15.70 -56.39 -6.08
CA GLY A 154 16.43 -57.66 -6.02
C GLY A 154 17.94 -57.54 -5.89
N GLU A 155 18.48 -56.34 -5.60
CA GLU A 155 19.92 -56.14 -5.35
C GLU A 155 20.28 -56.05 -3.84
N ASP A 156 19.29 -56.17 -2.96
CA ASP A 156 19.46 -56.16 -1.49
C ASP A 156 19.08 -57.52 -0.83
N GLU A 157 19.43 -58.65 -1.44
CA GLU A 157 19.56 -59.96 -0.75
C GLU A 157 21.01 -60.46 -0.78
#